data_AF-A0A0C9M3V9-F1
#
_entry.id   AF-A0A0C9M3V9-F1
#
_cell.length_a   1.000
_cell.length_b   1.000
_cell.length_c   1.000
_cell.angle_alpha   90.00
_cell.angle_beta   90.00
_cell.angle_gamma   90.00
#
_symmetry.space_group_name_H-M   'P 1'
#
loop_
_entity.id
_entity.type
_entity.pdbx_description
1 polymer ?
#
loop_
_entity_poly.entity_id
_entity_poly.type
_entity_poly.pdbx_seq_one_letter_code
_entity_poly.pdbx_strand_id
1 'polypeptide(L)'
;MLRLTGRLVSKNTFARIGQNAPTSRMLSTSLMSTKRFQPLSVIAQRAAKNNSTRMLGNVTIMNHIGVRHLSTEEKADAVVDTASSVSESAKDLIQQATQTTSPDALVNATAQIGEFKALGLCNFTPVGGLEAMFEYIHVYSGLPWWGTIAVATIAVRVALLPLMIKIQRNNARLMNINPDVNRIMENLKAAQAEGDSLATGKYTQEIQTLFKKNDCHPMKSMGLPLIQMPVMISFFMAIRAMAEMPVPGLQDQGLFWFTDLAAKDPYYILPVVSAAGVMAVLEAGTEAGAANPQSKGMKNVFRALTLVMVPFTAWMPSGVFVYWVTSNFFSIGQILALKNPAVRSALSIPKLKKKPEELQKNTKGFMENFKDQQKHHDKLEKERAIRERQQAAAAARRAAKRRF
;
A
#
# COMPACT_ATOMS: atom_id res chain seq x y z
N MET A 1 40.81 -53.35 -8.38
CA MET A 1 41.99 -53.01 -7.55
C MET A 1 41.61 -51.92 -6.56
N LEU A 2 41.82 -52.21 -5.26
CA LEU A 2 41.96 -51.36 -4.05
C LEU A 2 41.03 -50.13 -3.90
N ARG A 3 40.00 -50.09 -3.02
CA ARG A 3 39.89 -50.25 -1.54
C ARG A 3 40.73 -49.30 -0.68
N LEU A 4 40.03 -48.49 0.13
CA LEU A 4 40.30 -48.07 1.52
C LEU A 4 39.00 -47.36 2.03
N THR A 5 38.01 -47.97 2.69
CA THR A 5 37.82 -48.51 4.07
C THR A 5 38.07 -47.58 5.26
N GLY A 6 37.02 -47.43 6.11
CA GLY A 6 37.06 -47.02 7.52
C GLY A 6 35.82 -46.22 7.97
N ARG A 7 34.59 -46.77 8.01
CA ARG A 7 33.88 -47.47 9.12
C ARG A 7 33.98 -46.89 10.55
N LEU A 8 32.80 -46.45 11.04
CA LEU A 8 32.15 -46.63 12.36
C LEU A 8 32.77 -46.01 13.63
N VAL A 9 31.93 -45.36 14.45
CA VAL A 9 31.38 -45.94 15.70
C VAL A 9 30.35 -44.98 16.34
N SER A 10 29.22 -45.56 16.73
CA SER A 10 28.14 -45.02 17.57
C SER A 10 28.49 -45.18 19.06
N LYS A 11 28.00 -44.30 19.95
CA LYS A 11 27.47 -44.69 21.26
C LYS A 11 26.78 -43.54 22.01
N ASN A 12 25.55 -43.80 22.42
CA ASN A 12 24.80 -43.15 23.50
C ASN A 12 25.41 -43.50 24.87
N THR A 13 25.46 -42.53 25.78
CA THR A 13 25.47 -42.71 27.26
C THR A 13 24.92 -41.40 27.86
N PHE A 14 23.66 -41.31 28.30
CA PHE A 14 23.12 -41.61 29.64
C PHE A 14 23.88 -40.99 30.82
N ALA A 15 23.30 -39.94 31.43
CA ALA A 15 23.46 -39.61 32.84
C ALA A 15 22.21 -38.85 33.35
N ARG A 16 21.40 -39.58 34.12
CA ARG A 16 20.37 -39.09 35.05
C ARG A 16 21.06 -38.78 36.38
N ILE A 17 20.57 -37.76 37.09
CA ILE A 17 20.34 -37.62 38.56
C ILE A 17 19.57 -36.28 38.63
N GLY A 18 18.42 -36.08 39.27
CA GLY A 18 17.72 -36.73 40.38
C GLY A 18 17.14 -35.59 41.24
N GLN A 19 15.85 -35.27 41.04
CA GLN A 19 14.79 -35.29 42.07
C GLN A 19 14.88 -34.24 43.19
N ASN A 20 13.86 -33.37 43.29
CA ASN A 20 12.85 -33.41 44.38
C ASN A 20 11.87 -32.23 44.29
N ALA A 21 10.59 -32.56 44.13
CA ALA A 21 9.47 -31.76 44.64
C ALA A 21 9.18 -32.24 46.09
N PRO A 22 8.35 -31.56 46.93
CA PRO A 22 6.90 -31.70 46.74
C PRO A 22 5.99 -30.52 47.23
N THR A 23 4.84 -30.43 46.58
CA THR A 23 3.46 -30.16 47.07
C THR A 23 3.08 -28.97 47.98
N SER A 24 2.08 -28.24 47.44
CA SER A 24 0.80 -27.81 48.05
C SER A 24 0.74 -26.70 49.10
N ARG A 25 0.05 -25.60 48.73
CA ARG A 25 -1.04 -25.00 49.53
C ARG A 25 -2.03 -24.26 48.64
N MET A 26 -3.32 -24.52 48.91
CA MET A 26 -4.51 -23.93 48.28
C MET A 26 -4.91 -22.59 48.92
N LEU A 27 -5.86 -21.91 48.26
CA LEU A 27 -6.70 -20.76 48.66
C LEU A 27 -5.98 -19.39 48.55
N SER A 28 -6.55 -18.32 47.98
CA SER A 28 -7.94 -17.89 47.91
C SER A 28 -8.16 -16.83 46.82
N THR A 29 -9.39 -16.81 46.31
CA THR A 29 -10.10 -15.74 45.57
C THR A 29 -9.68 -14.30 45.87
N SER A 30 -9.52 -13.46 44.83
CA SER A 30 -10.38 -12.28 44.58
C SER A 30 -9.98 -11.49 43.31
N LEU A 31 -10.99 -10.85 42.71
CA LEU A 31 -10.98 -9.78 41.70
C LEU A 31 -10.84 -10.12 40.21
N MET A 32 -12.01 -10.48 39.66
CA MET A 32 -12.44 -10.11 38.32
C MET A 32 -12.25 -8.61 38.04
N SER A 33 -11.61 -8.27 36.92
CA SER A 33 -11.89 -7.05 36.17
C SER A 33 -11.76 -7.35 34.68
N THR A 34 -12.89 -7.73 34.09
CA THR A 34 -13.05 -7.92 32.65
C THR A 34 -12.91 -6.58 31.93
N LYS A 35 -11.78 -6.33 31.27
CA LYS A 35 -11.70 -5.28 30.25
C LYS A 35 -12.54 -5.70 29.03
N ARG A 36 -13.79 -5.22 28.97
CA ARG A 36 -14.60 -5.23 27.75
C ARG A 36 -13.88 -4.38 26.69
N PHE A 37 -13.50 -5.00 25.59
CA PHE A 37 -13.15 -4.29 24.35
C PHE A 37 -14.39 -3.57 23.83
N GLN A 38 -14.29 -2.26 23.62
CA GLN A 38 -15.33 -1.47 22.95
C GLN A 38 -15.00 -1.31 21.45
N PRO A 39 -16.01 -1.38 20.56
CA PRO A 39 -15.79 -1.18 19.13
C PRO A 39 -15.45 0.29 18.80
N LEU A 40 -14.58 0.48 17.81
CA LEU A 40 -14.01 1.76 17.37
C LEU A 40 -15.04 2.84 17.01
N SER A 41 -16.28 2.46 16.71
CA SER A 41 -17.37 3.40 16.42
C SER A 41 -17.73 4.28 17.62
N VAL A 42 -17.61 3.77 18.84
CA VAL A 42 -17.95 4.51 20.07
C VAL A 42 -16.86 5.54 20.43
N ILE A 43 -15.61 5.28 20.04
CA ILE A 43 -14.47 6.19 20.24
C ILE A 43 -14.55 7.36 19.24
N ALA A 44 -14.93 7.09 17.99
CA ALA A 44 -15.11 8.12 16.96
C ALA A 44 -16.26 9.09 17.29
N GLN A 45 -17.36 8.58 17.86
CA GLN A 45 -18.52 9.41 18.24
C GLN A 45 -18.23 10.33 19.43
N ARG A 46 -17.34 9.93 20.36
CA ARG A 46 -16.90 10.77 21.48
C ARG A 46 -15.91 11.85 21.05
N ALA A 47 -15.04 11.57 20.08
CA ALA A 47 -14.12 12.55 19.53
C ALA A 47 -14.85 13.66 18.73
N ALA A 48 -15.91 13.30 18.00
CA ALA A 48 -16.71 14.26 17.22
C ALA A 48 -17.51 15.24 18.11
N LYS A 49 -17.91 14.83 19.32
CA LYS A 49 -18.74 15.67 20.21
C LYS A 49 -17.94 16.73 20.98
N ASN A 50 -16.62 16.56 21.13
CA ASN A 50 -15.76 17.48 21.87
C ASN A 50 -15.13 18.59 21.01
N ASN A 51 -15.27 18.54 19.68
CA ASN A 51 -14.63 19.49 18.77
C ASN A 51 -15.55 20.63 18.27
N SER A 52 -16.81 20.68 18.72
CA SER A 52 -17.77 21.69 18.26
C SER A 52 -17.82 22.97 19.10
N THR A 53 -16.87 23.20 20.01
CA THR A 53 -16.95 24.35 20.94
C THR A 53 -15.65 25.13 21.10
N ARG A 54 -14.87 25.36 20.04
CA ARG A 54 -13.86 26.43 19.98
C ARG A 54 -13.64 26.92 18.54
N MET A 55 -14.43 27.89 18.12
CA MET A 55 -14.12 28.76 16.98
C MET A 55 -14.67 30.15 17.28
N LEU A 56 -13.78 31.08 17.63
CA LEU A 56 -13.86 32.53 17.37
C LEU A 56 -12.60 33.18 17.98
N GLY A 57 -11.78 33.84 17.16
CA GLY A 57 -10.68 34.68 17.61
C GLY A 57 -9.46 34.66 16.69
N ASN A 58 -9.28 35.75 15.93
CA ASN A 58 -8.15 36.07 15.05
C ASN A 58 -6.78 35.75 15.67
N VAL A 59 -5.85 35.20 14.87
CA VAL A 59 -4.43 35.18 15.22
C VAL A 59 -3.59 35.68 14.04
N THR A 60 -2.97 36.82 14.30
CA THR A 60 -1.91 37.51 13.55
C THR A 60 -0.67 36.63 13.42
N ILE A 61 -0.02 36.71 12.26
CA ILE A 61 1.26 36.08 11.93
C ILE A 61 2.35 36.57 12.89
N MET A 62 3.03 35.66 13.59
CA MET A 62 4.26 35.97 14.31
C MET A 62 5.37 34.97 13.98
N ASN A 63 6.39 35.51 13.31
CA ASN A 63 7.66 34.91 12.95
C ASN A 63 8.45 34.62 14.25
N HIS A 64 8.87 33.38 14.49
CA HIS A 64 9.74 33.06 15.64
C HIS A 64 11.09 32.57 15.15
N ILE A 65 12.02 33.53 15.00
CA ILE A 65 13.46 33.29 14.99
C ILE A 65 13.85 32.99 16.45
N GLY A 66 14.24 31.75 16.71
CA GLY A 66 14.81 31.33 18.00
C GLY A 66 16.33 31.44 17.97
N VAL A 67 16.85 32.61 18.35
CA VAL A 67 18.27 32.81 18.65
C VAL A 67 18.62 32.04 19.91
N ARG A 68 19.56 31.08 19.81
CA ARG A 68 20.31 30.58 20.98
C ARG A 68 21.76 31.02 20.82
N HIS A 69 22.19 31.91 21.70
CA HIS A 69 23.59 32.27 21.90
C HIS A 69 24.37 31.05 22.39
N LEU A 70 25.41 30.68 21.66
CA LEU A 70 26.55 29.93 22.21
C LEU A 70 27.82 30.53 21.62
N SER A 71 28.65 31.05 22.50
CA SER A 71 29.85 31.82 22.22
C SER A 71 30.96 30.94 21.66
N THR A 72 31.41 31.21 20.43
CA THR A 72 32.82 31.02 20.01
C THR A 72 33.07 31.98 18.84
N GLU A 73 33.66 33.13 19.13
CA GLU A 73 34.19 34.07 18.13
C GLU A 73 35.49 33.49 17.56
N GLU A 74 35.44 32.79 16.43
CA GLU A 74 36.60 32.64 15.52
C GLU A 74 36.24 31.91 14.20
N LYS A 75 35.38 32.48 13.33
CA LYS A 75 35.31 32.12 11.88
C LYS A 75 34.30 32.94 11.04
N ALA A 76 34.20 34.24 11.22
CA ALA A 76 33.31 35.06 10.39
C ALA A 76 33.91 35.43 9.02
N ASP A 77 35.24 35.56 8.90
CA ASP A 77 35.87 36.09 7.69
C ASP A 77 36.04 35.05 6.56
N ALA A 78 36.13 33.75 6.88
CA ALA A 78 36.30 32.70 5.87
C ALA A 78 35.01 32.41 5.05
N VAL A 79 33.83 32.79 5.56
CA VAL A 79 32.54 32.48 4.92
C VAL A 79 32.14 33.55 3.90
N VAL A 80 32.61 34.79 4.07
CA VAL A 80 32.31 35.92 3.17
C VAL A 80 33.17 35.88 1.90
N ASP A 81 34.44 35.45 2.01
CA ASP A 81 35.32 35.26 0.84
C ASP A 81 34.92 34.05 -0.01
N THR A 82 34.36 33.01 0.61
CA THR A 82 33.84 31.84 -0.13
C THR A 82 32.53 32.17 -0.85
N ALA A 83 31.65 32.99 -0.26
CA ALA A 83 30.41 33.42 -0.91
C ALA A 83 30.65 34.41 -2.06
N SER A 84 31.68 35.26 -1.93
CA SER A 84 32.02 36.25 -2.96
C SER A 84 32.75 35.61 -4.15
N SER A 85 33.65 34.66 -3.92
CA SER A 85 34.34 33.91 -4.99
C SER A 85 33.40 32.98 -5.77
N VAL A 86 32.37 32.43 -5.14
CA VAL A 86 31.32 31.62 -5.82
C VAL A 86 30.41 32.52 -6.68
N SER A 87 30.16 33.77 -6.27
CA SER A 87 29.37 34.74 -7.03
C SER A 87 30.10 35.24 -8.29
N GLU A 88 31.42 35.41 -8.23
CA GLU A 88 32.24 35.74 -9.41
C GLU A 88 32.37 34.57 -10.37
N SER A 89 32.58 33.35 -9.87
CA SER A 89 32.64 32.15 -10.70
C SER A 89 31.29 31.84 -11.41
N ALA A 90 30.17 32.15 -10.76
CA ALA A 90 28.84 32.07 -11.37
C ALA A 90 28.62 33.11 -12.48
N LYS A 91 29.18 34.31 -12.34
CA LYS A 91 29.08 35.37 -13.38
C LYS A 91 29.94 35.04 -14.60
N ASP A 92 31.14 34.50 -14.40
CA ASP A 92 32.01 34.07 -15.50
C ASP A 92 31.39 32.91 -16.30
N LEU A 93 30.71 31.97 -15.64
CA LEU A 93 29.99 30.87 -16.30
C LEU A 93 28.77 31.34 -17.11
N ILE A 94 28.04 32.34 -16.61
CA ILE A 94 26.89 32.94 -17.34
C ILE A 94 27.38 33.72 -18.56
N GLN A 95 28.51 34.43 -18.45
CA GLN A 95 29.10 35.18 -19.55
C GLN A 95 29.70 34.25 -20.62
N GLN A 96 30.24 33.10 -20.21
CA GLN A 96 30.71 32.05 -21.12
C GLN A 96 29.55 31.33 -21.83
N ALA A 97 28.41 31.13 -21.15
CA ALA A 97 27.19 30.55 -21.73
C ALA A 97 26.51 31.45 -22.77
N THR A 98 26.79 32.75 -22.78
CA THR A 98 26.16 33.71 -23.71
C THR A 98 26.86 33.76 -25.07
N GLN A 99 28.04 33.14 -25.22
CA GLN A 99 28.87 33.22 -26.45
C GLN A 99 28.94 31.96 -27.31
N THR A 100 28.35 30.83 -26.91
CA THR A 100 28.41 29.59 -27.70
C THR A 100 27.02 29.12 -28.14
N THR A 101 26.59 29.58 -29.32
CA THR A 101 25.50 28.96 -30.08
C THR A 101 25.99 27.63 -30.65
N SER A 102 25.97 26.57 -29.85
CA SER A 102 26.18 25.21 -30.33
C SER A 102 25.17 24.26 -29.68
N PRO A 103 24.61 23.30 -30.44
CA PRO A 103 23.57 22.39 -29.94
C PRO A 103 24.01 21.50 -28.77
N ASP A 104 25.31 21.42 -28.48
CA ASP A 104 25.86 20.72 -27.33
C ASP A 104 25.72 21.50 -26.00
N ALA A 105 25.54 22.83 -26.07
CA ALA A 105 25.42 23.68 -24.88
C ALA A 105 24.04 23.60 -24.20
N LEU A 106 22.99 23.22 -24.94
CA LEU A 106 21.64 23.03 -24.36
C LEU A 106 21.58 21.77 -23.48
N VAL A 107 22.51 20.84 -23.68
CA VAL A 107 22.68 19.64 -22.84
C VAL A 107 23.48 19.95 -21.57
N ASN A 108 24.26 21.04 -21.52
CA ASN A 108 25.13 21.38 -20.38
C ASN A 108 24.54 22.35 -19.35
N ALA A 109 23.27 22.74 -19.47
CA ALA A 109 22.49 23.28 -18.34
C ALA A 109 22.01 22.14 -17.40
N THR A 110 22.80 21.07 -17.32
CA THR A 110 22.60 19.88 -16.49
C THR A 110 22.74 20.24 -15.03
N ALA A 111 21.72 19.90 -14.25
CA ALA A 111 21.82 19.91 -12.79
C ALA A 111 23.14 19.27 -12.36
N GLN A 112 23.95 19.93 -11.53
CA GLN A 112 25.17 19.33 -10.99
C GLN A 112 24.82 18.45 -9.78
N ILE A 113 25.56 17.35 -9.59
CA ILE A 113 25.34 16.46 -8.44
C ILE A 113 25.56 17.26 -7.15
N GLY A 114 24.51 17.37 -6.34
CA GLY A 114 24.51 18.11 -5.08
C GLY A 114 23.63 19.37 -5.10
N GLU A 115 23.13 19.80 -6.26
CA GLU A 115 22.18 20.91 -6.37
C GLU A 115 20.85 20.57 -5.70
N PHE A 116 20.38 19.33 -5.81
CA PHE A 116 19.14 18.94 -5.14
C PHE A 116 19.28 19.06 -3.62
N LYS A 117 20.43 18.64 -3.10
CA LYS A 117 20.73 18.80 -1.67
C LYS A 117 20.84 20.27 -1.26
N ALA A 118 21.38 21.13 -2.13
CA ALA A 118 21.44 22.58 -1.91
C ALA A 118 20.05 23.24 -1.91
N LEU A 119 19.11 22.71 -2.72
CA LEU A 119 17.71 23.11 -2.75
C LEU A 119 16.90 22.57 -1.55
N GLY A 120 17.52 21.84 -0.62
CA GLY A 120 16.82 21.21 0.52
C GLY A 120 16.03 19.96 0.15
N LEU A 121 16.20 19.45 -1.08
CA LEU A 121 15.74 18.14 -1.51
C LEU A 121 16.75 17.07 -1.02
N CYS A 122 16.45 15.79 -1.22
CA CYS A 122 17.29 14.64 -0.82
C CYS A 122 17.37 14.40 0.70
N ASN A 123 16.25 14.48 1.41
CA ASN A 123 16.13 14.10 2.81
C ASN A 123 16.33 12.58 3.05
N PHE A 124 16.62 12.16 4.29
CA PHE A 124 16.71 10.72 4.66
C PHE A 124 15.32 10.07 4.76
N THR A 125 14.56 10.14 3.67
CA THR A 125 13.24 9.55 3.50
C THR A 125 13.20 8.82 2.16
N PRO A 126 12.24 7.91 1.93
CA PRO A 126 12.04 7.31 0.60
C PRO A 126 11.86 8.35 -0.52
N VAL A 127 11.30 9.52 -0.18
CA VAL A 127 11.14 10.65 -1.08
C VAL A 127 12.51 11.22 -1.47
N GLY A 128 13.36 11.53 -0.49
CA GLY A 128 14.69 12.08 -0.77
C GLY A 128 15.63 11.09 -1.45
N GLY A 129 15.47 9.79 -1.18
CA GLY A 129 16.17 8.74 -1.94
C GLY A 129 15.76 8.71 -3.41
N LEU A 130 14.49 8.96 -3.73
CA LEU A 130 14.02 9.08 -5.11
C LEU A 130 14.51 10.36 -5.78
N GLU A 131 14.53 11.48 -5.07
CA GLU A 131 15.08 12.76 -5.55
C GLU A 131 16.56 12.60 -5.94
N ALA A 132 17.36 11.98 -5.06
CA ALA A 132 18.77 11.68 -5.34
C ALA A 132 18.93 10.72 -6.53
N MET A 133 18.03 9.75 -6.68
CA MET A 133 18.03 8.84 -7.82
C MET A 133 17.67 9.56 -9.13
N PHE A 134 16.72 10.50 -9.11
CA PHE A 134 16.40 11.32 -10.28
C PHE A 134 17.59 12.20 -10.68
N GLU A 135 18.22 12.89 -9.73
CA GLU A 135 19.44 13.67 -9.97
C GLU A 135 20.52 12.78 -10.57
N TYR A 136 20.84 11.64 -9.96
CA TYR A 136 21.86 10.72 -10.45
C TYR A 136 21.54 10.22 -11.88
N ILE A 137 20.30 9.80 -12.15
CA ILE A 137 19.93 9.36 -13.50
C ILE A 137 20.07 10.51 -14.49
N HIS A 138 19.56 11.70 -14.17
CA HIS A 138 19.60 12.86 -15.07
C HIS A 138 21.04 13.25 -15.42
N VAL A 139 21.92 13.40 -14.42
CA VAL A 139 23.31 13.84 -14.63
C VAL A 139 24.13 12.81 -15.41
N TYR A 140 24.07 11.53 -15.03
CA TYR A 140 24.92 10.51 -15.66
C TYR A 140 24.41 10.06 -17.03
N SER A 141 23.11 10.10 -17.27
CA SER A 141 22.54 9.66 -18.55
C SER A 141 22.35 10.80 -19.56
N GLY A 142 22.32 12.05 -19.11
CA GLY A 142 21.98 13.20 -19.95
C GLY A 142 20.54 13.17 -20.48
N LEU A 143 19.68 12.32 -19.94
CA LEU A 143 18.27 12.22 -20.37
C LEU A 143 17.49 13.46 -19.95
N PRO A 144 16.54 13.94 -20.77
CA PRO A 144 15.62 14.99 -20.34
C PRO A 144 14.80 14.53 -19.12
N TRP A 145 14.35 15.46 -18.29
CA TRP A 145 13.63 15.15 -17.04
C TRP A 145 12.44 14.21 -17.20
N TRP A 146 11.66 14.29 -18.29
CA TRP A 146 10.58 13.33 -18.54
C TRP A 146 11.10 11.89 -18.68
N GLY A 147 12.24 11.72 -19.34
CA GLY A 147 12.93 10.45 -19.54
C GLY A 147 13.56 9.94 -18.25
N THR A 148 14.16 10.83 -17.46
CA THR A 148 14.66 10.54 -16.11
C THR A 148 13.57 9.95 -15.22
N ILE A 149 12.40 10.61 -15.15
CA ILE A 149 11.25 10.13 -14.37
C ILE A 149 10.81 8.74 -14.86
N ALA A 150 10.75 8.53 -16.18
CA ALA A 150 10.35 7.25 -16.75
C ALA A 150 11.34 6.12 -16.42
N VAL A 151 12.64 6.34 -16.60
CA VAL A 151 13.70 5.36 -16.30
C VAL A 151 13.72 5.02 -14.82
N ALA A 152 13.67 6.02 -13.94
CA ALA A 152 13.56 5.86 -12.50
C ALA A 152 12.34 5.01 -12.10
N THR A 153 11.19 5.26 -12.73
CA THR A 153 9.97 4.48 -12.53
C THR A 153 10.19 3.02 -12.90
N ILE A 154 10.77 2.75 -14.07
CA ILE A 154 11.05 1.39 -14.54
C ILE A 154 12.06 0.70 -13.61
N ALA A 155 13.12 1.39 -13.19
CA ALA A 155 14.14 0.84 -12.29
C ALA A 155 13.53 0.36 -10.96
N VAL A 156 12.70 1.20 -10.32
CA VAL A 156 12.00 0.81 -9.08
C VAL A 156 11.03 -0.34 -9.33
N ARG A 157 10.29 -0.31 -10.44
CA ARG A 157 9.37 -1.39 -10.81
C ARG A 157 10.07 -2.73 -11.02
N VAL A 158 11.25 -2.73 -11.67
CA VAL A 158 12.09 -3.92 -11.85
C VAL A 158 12.64 -4.41 -10.50
N ALA A 159 13.10 -3.51 -9.63
CA ALA A 159 13.57 -3.87 -8.29
C ALA A 159 12.49 -4.53 -7.43
N LEU A 160 11.23 -4.08 -7.56
CA LEU A 160 10.08 -4.63 -6.85
C LEU A 160 9.50 -5.91 -7.50
N LEU A 161 9.83 -6.19 -8.76
CA LEU A 161 9.32 -7.32 -9.53
C LEU A 161 9.43 -8.69 -8.82
N PRO A 162 10.57 -9.10 -8.22
CA PRO A 162 10.66 -10.40 -7.52
C PRO A 162 9.67 -10.51 -6.36
N LEU A 163 9.43 -9.41 -5.64
CA LEU A 163 8.44 -9.36 -4.56
C LEU A 163 7.02 -9.48 -5.12
N MET A 164 6.72 -8.78 -6.22
CA MET A 164 5.43 -8.86 -6.89
C MET A 164 5.14 -10.27 -7.41
N ILE A 165 6.14 -10.99 -7.93
CA ILE A 165 6.01 -12.39 -8.36
C ILE A 165 5.64 -13.29 -7.16
N LYS A 166 6.28 -13.11 -5.99
CA LYS A 166 5.94 -13.88 -4.77
C LYS A 166 4.48 -13.66 -4.36
N ILE A 167 4.00 -12.41 -4.38
CA ILE A 167 2.61 -12.07 -4.05
C ILE A 167 1.65 -12.73 -5.06
N GLN A 168 2.00 -12.72 -6.35
CA GLN A 168 1.19 -13.36 -7.39
C GLN A 168 1.14 -14.88 -7.29
N ARG A 169 2.24 -15.55 -6.92
CA ARG A 169 2.24 -16.99 -6.62
C ARG A 169 1.25 -17.32 -5.50
N ASN A 170 1.25 -16.53 -4.43
CA ASN A 170 0.29 -16.69 -3.32
C ASN A 170 -1.17 -16.48 -3.79
N ASN A 171 -1.42 -15.46 -4.61
CA ASN A 171 -2.76 -15.20 -5.17
C ASN A 171 -3.26 -16.35 -6.04
N ALA A 172 -2.42 -16.91 -6.91
CA ALA A 172 -2.79 -18.04 -7.74
C ALA A 172 -3.18 -19.28 -6.89
N ARG A 173 -2.45 -19.55 -5.80
CA ARG A 173 -2.80 -20.62 -4.84
C ARG A 173 -4.13 -20.33 -4.14
N LEU A 174 -4.33 -19.09 -3.70
CA LEU A 174 -5.56 -18.67 -3.02
C LEU A 174 -6.78 -18.80 -3.94
N MET A 175 -6.67 -18.43 -5.22
CA MET A 175 -7.74 -18.61 -6.20
C MET A 175 -8.10 -20.08 -6.43
N ASN A 176 -7.10 -20.98 -6.39
CA ASN A 176 -7.33 -22.41 -6.55
C ASN A 176 -8.08 -23.05 -5.37
N ILE A 177 -7.96 -22.49 -4.16
CA ILE A 177 -8.64 -22.99 -2.95
C ILE A 177 -9.89 -22.17 -2.58
N ASN A 178 -10.16 -21.08 -3.29
CA ASN A 178 -11.32 -20.23 -3.09
C ASN A 178 -12.66 -21.00 -2.94
N PRO A 179 -12.99 -22.03 -3.77
CA PRO A 179 -14.22 -22.81 -3.57
C PRO A 179 -14.28 -23.53 -2.22
N ASP A 180 -13.17 -24.10 -1.76
CA ASP A 180 -13.10 -24.78 -0.46
C ASP A 180 -13.21 -23.77 0.69
N VAL A 181 -12.57 -22.61 0.54
CA VAL A 181 -12.67 -21.47 1.48
C VAL A 181 -14.12 -21.00 1.61
N ASN A 182 -14.85 -20.87 0.50
CA ASN A 182 -16.24 -20.43 0.50
C ASN A 182 -17.15 -21.44 1.20
N ARG A 183 -16.98 -22.74 0.93
CA ARG A 183 -17.72 -23.81 1.61
C ARG A 183 -17.53 -23.77 3.14
N ILE A 184 -16.28 -23.63 3.59
CA ILE A 184 -15.98 -23.53 5.03
C ILE A 184 -16.55 -22.23 5.61
N MET A 185 -16.50 -21.13 4.87
CA MET A 185 -17.07 -19.85 5.34
C MET A 185 -18.59 -19.86 5.43
N GLU A 186 -19.30 -20.56 4.55
CA GLU A 186 -20.75 -20.75 4.67
C GLU A 186 -21.10 -21.54 5.93
N ASN A 187 -20.39 -22.64 6.19
CA ASN A 187 -20.56 -23.44 7.40
C ASN A 187 -20.21 -22.65 8.68
N LEU A 188 -19.16 -21.83 8.63
CA LEU A 188 -18.77 -20.96 9.74
C LEU A 188 -19.86 -19.91 10.04
N LYS A 189 -20.44 -19.29 9.00
CA LYS A 189 -21.55 -18.34 9.17
C LYS A 189 -22.79 -19.02 9.76
N ALA A 190 -23.11 -20.24 9.32
CA ALA A 190 -24.22 -21.00 9.87
C ALA A 190 -24.00 -21.31 11.37
N ALA A 191 -22.81 -21.80 11.74
CA ALA A 191 -22.46 -22.04 13.14
C ALA A 191 -22.50 -20.76 14.01
N GLN A 192 -22.07 -19.63 13.46
CA GLN A 192 -22.17 -18.33 14.14
C GLN A 192 -23.62 -17.87 14.33
N ALA A 193 -24.49 -18.13 13.35
CA ALA A 193 -25.92 -17.81 13.44
C ALA A 193 -26.63 -18.66 14.49
N GLU A 194 -26.23 -19.92 14.63
CA GLU A 194 -26.75 -20.86 15.64
C GLU A 194 -26.18 -20.62 17.04
N GLY A 195 -25.10 -19.83 17.16
CA GLY A 195 -24.42 -19.55 18.43
C GLY A 195 -23.53 -20.70 18.91
N ASP A 196 -23.19 -21.66 18.03
CA ASP A 196 -22.31 -22.77 18.36
C ASP A 196 -20.84 -22.33 18.35
N SER A 197 -20.33 -22.03 19.55
CA SER A 197 -18.94 -21.63 19.75
C SER A 197 -17.92 -22.73 19.41
N LEU A 198 -18.28 -24.01 19.59
CA LEU A 198 -17.40 -25.14 19.28
C LEU A 198 -17.28 -25.36 17.77
N ALA A 199 -18.41 -25.35 17.06
CA ALA A 199 -18.41 -25.44 15.60
C ALA A 199 -17.70 -24.23 14.96
N THR A 200 -17.92 -23.02 15.49
CA THR A 200 -17.21 -21.82 15.03
C THR A 200 -15.69 -21.96 15.18
N GLY A 201 -15.21 -22.45 16.32
CA GLY A 201 -13.79 -22.74 16.55
C GLY A 201 -13.24 -23.77 15.59
N LYS A 202 -13.98 -24.87 15.36
CA LYS A 202 -13.62 -25.93 14.43
C LYS A 202 -13.47 -25.43 12.98
N TYR A 203 -14.45 -24.70 12.46
CA TYR A 203 -14.38 -24.16 11.09
C TYR A 203 -13.29 -23.09 10.95
N THR A 204 -13.04 -22.29 11.99
CA THR A 204 -11.91 -21.35 12.02
C THR A 204 -10.57 -22.07 11.98
N GLN A 205 -10.43 -23.21 12.65
CA GLN A 205 -9.21 -24.02 12.58
C GLN A 205 -9.09 -24.73 11.22
N GLU A 206 -10.20 -25.21 10.65
CA GLU A 206 -10.24 -25.86 9.34
C GLU A 206 -9.75 -24.90 8.24
N ILE A 207 -10.21 -23.63 8.25
CA ILE A 207 -9.77 -22.63 7.28
C ILE A 207 -8.28 -22.30 7.40
N GLN A 208 -7.76 -22.19 8.63
CA GLN A 208 -6.34 -21.96 8.87
C GLN A 208 -5.49 -23.15 8.43
N THR A 209 -5.98 -24.37 8.66
CA THR A 209 -5.31 -25.61 8.25
C THR A 209 -5.31 -25.74 6.72
N LEU A 210 -6.40 -25.34 6.06
CA LEU A 210 -6.48 -25.29 4.60
C LEU A 210 -5.44 -24.32 4.01
N PHE A 211 -5.29 -23.13 4.59
CA PHE A 211 -4.28 -22.15 4.19
C PHE A 211 -2.85 -22.67 4.38
N LYS A 212 -2.56 -23.30 5.53
CA LYS A 212 -1.25 -23.91 5.81
C LYS A 212 -0.94 -25.06 4.85
N LYS A 213 -1.90 -25.95 4.60
CA LYS A 213 -1.75 -27.11 3.70
C LYS A 213 -1.43 -26.70 2.26
N ASN A 214 -1.92 -25.55 1.82
CA ASN A 214 -1.71 -25.04 0.47
C ASN A 214 -0.62 -23.95 0.37
N ASP A 215 0.12 -23.69 1.47
CA ASP A 215 1.15 -22.65 1.57
C ASP A 215 0.69 -21.30 0.96
N CYS A 216 -0.49 -20.85 1.38
CA CYS A 216 -1.05 -19.56 0.95
C CYS A 216 -1.76 -18.87 2.10
N HIS A 217 -1.75 -17.53 2.11
CA HIS A 217 -2.44 -16.76 3.14
C HIS A 217 -3.01 -15.45 2.57
N PRO A 218 -4.24 -15.04 2.95
CA PRO A 218 -4.83 -13.79 2.50
C PRO A 218 -3.98 -12.54 2.83
N MET A 219 -3.33 -12.51 4.00
CA MET A 219 -2.44 -11.39 4.38
C MET A 219 -1.25 -11.20 3.44
N LYS A 220 -0.72 -12.27 2.84
CA LYS A 220 0.35 -12.15 1.83
C LYS A 220 -0.19 -11.50 0.55
N SER A 221 -1.47 -11.69 0.23
CA SER A 221 -2.16 -11.04 -0.90
C SER A 221 -2.40 -9.55 -0.67
N MET A 222 -2.66 -9.15 0.57
CA MET A 222 -2.83 -7.73 0.94
C MET A 222 -1.51 -6.92 0.84
N GLY A 223 -0.37 -7.58 0.66
CA GLY A 223 0.93 -6.92 0.50
C GLY A 223 1.03 -6.01 -0.73
N LEU A 224 0.27 -6.29 -1.81
CA LEU A 224 0.38 -5.53 -3.06
C LEU A 224 0.01 -4.04 -2.87
N PRO A 225 -1.18 -3.68 -2.36
CA PRO A 225 -1.49 -2.29 -2.03
C PRO A 225 -0.54 -1.68 -0.98
N LEU A 226 -0.11 -2.46 0.02
CA LEU A 226 0.76 -1.98 1.10
C LEU A 226 2.15 -1.57 0.62
N ILE A 227 2.66 -2.17 -0.45
CA ILE A 227 3.93 -1.79 -1.07
C ILE A 227 3.72 -0.71 -2.13
N GLN A 228 2.65 -0.83 -2.92
CA GLN A 228 2.38 0.08 -4.03
C GLN A 228 2.03 1.50 -3.55
N MET A 229 1.25 1.64 -2.46
CA MET A 229 0.82 2.94 -1.96
C MET A 229 2.00 3.81 -1.47
N PRO A 230 2.92 3.32 -0.61
CA PRO A 230 4.10 4.08 -0.21
C PRO A 230 4.99 4.47 -1.39
N VAL A 231 5.20 3.56 -2.35
CA VAL A 231 5.99 3.86 -3.56
C VAL A 231 5.34 4.98 -4.36
N MET A 232 4.03 4.89 -4.59
CA MET A 232 3.28 5.92 -5.30
C MET A 232 3.34 7.27 -4.59
N ILE A 233 3.13 7.30 -3.27
CA ILE A 233 3.22 8.52 -2.46
C ILE A 233 4.64 9.10 -2.55
N SER A 234 5.67 8.25 -2.52
CA SER A 234 7.06 8.70 -2.59
C SER A 234 7.38 9.36 -3.93
N PHE A 235 6.99 8.75 -5.05
CA PHE A 235 7.13 9.36 -6.38
C PHE A 235 6.33 10.66 -6.50
N PHE A 236 5.09 10.66 -6.02
CA PHE A 236 4.23 11.85 -6.04
C PHE A 236 4.85 13.01 -5.25
N MET A 237 5.31 12.76 -4.02
CA MET A 237 5.92 13.79 -3.19
C MET A 237 7.24 14.28 -3.77
N ALA A 238 8.08 13.40 -4.31
CA ALA A 238 9.37 13.77 -4.88
C ALA A 238 9.19 14.67 -6.11
N ILE A 239 8.37 14.25 -7.06
CA ILE A 239 8.14 15.01 -8.30
C ILE A 239 7.45 16.34 -7.99
N ARG A 240 6.51 16.35 -7.03
CA ARG A 240 5.85 17.58 -6.61
C ARG A 240 6.80 18.54 -5.91
N ALA A 241 7.68 18.05 -5.04
CA ALA A 241 8.70 18.88 -4.40
C ALA A 241 9.67 19.46 -5.45
N MET A 242 10.08 18.65 -6.43
CA MET A 242 10.86 19.14 -7.58
C MET A 242 10.13 20.21 -8.39
N ALA A 243 8.81 20.09 -8.57
CA ALA A 243 7.99 21.08 -9.28
C ALA A 243 7.80 22.39 -8.48
N GLU A 244 7.81 22.32 -7.15
CA GLU A 244 7.69 23.49 -6.26
C GLU A 244 9.04 24.22 -6.09
N MET A 245 10.16 23.54 -6.36
CA MET A 245 11.51 24.10 -6.30
C MET A 245 12.01 24.50 -7.71
N PRO A 246 12.94 25.47 -7.82
CA PRO A 246 13.50 25.88 -9.11
C PRO A 246 14.56 24.88 -9.60
N VAL A 247 14.15 23.64 -9.87
CA VAL A 247 15.03 22.61 -10.42
C VAL A 247 15.42 22.98 -11.86
N PRO A 248 16.73 23.12 -12.18
CA PRO A 248 17.18 23.49 -13.52
C PRO A 248 16.65 22.54 -14.59
N GLY A 249 16.09 23.10 -15.66
CA GLY A 249 15.58 22.35 -16.80
C GLY A 249 14.25 21.63 -16.59
N LEU A 250 13.67 21.59 -15.39
CA LEU A 250 12.40 20.89 -15.17
C LEU A 250 11.22 21.53 -15.94
N GLN A 251 11.29 22.85 -16.17
CA GLN A 251 10.27 23.62 -16.88
C GLN A 251 10.39 23.55 -18.41
N ASP A 252 11.54 23.10 -18.93
CA ASP A 252 11.84 23.12 -20.37
C ASP A 252 12.05 21.72 -20.96
N GLN A 253 12.32 20.71 -20.12
CA GLN A 253 12.67 19.35 -20.55
C GLN A 253 11.48 18.37 -20.46
N GLY A 254 10.30 18.82 -20.87
CA GLY A 254 9.13 17.99 -21.09
C GLY A 254 9.10 17.33 -22.48
N LEU A 255 7.94 16.82 -22.90
CA LEU A 255 7.79 16.06 -24.15
C LEU A 255 6.52 16.47 -24.91
N PHE A 256 6.64 16.61 -26.24
CA PHE A 256 5.55 16.96 -27.14
C PHE A 256 4.80 18.24 -26.74
N TRP A 257 3.57 18.12 -26.19
CA TRP A 257 2.70 19.24 -25.83
C TRP A 257 2.83 19.69 -24.37
N PHE A 258 3.57 18.94 -23.54
CA PHE A 258 3.81 19.27 -22.14
C PHE A 258 5.31 19.52 -21.96
N THR A 259 5.77 20.72 -22.30
CA THR A 259 7.19 21.11 -22.17
C THR A 259 7.57 21.40 -20.72
N ASP A 260 6.63 21.92 -19.94
CA ASP A 260 6.82 22.23 -18.52
C ASP A 260 6.31 21.08 -17.63
N LEU A 261 7.24 20.43 -16.92
CA LEU A 261 6.94 19.33 -15.99
C LEU A 261 6.45 19.80 -14.62
N ALA A 262 6.71 21.06 -14.27
CA ALA A 262 6.28 21.68 -13.03
C ALA A 262 4.86 22.27 -13.13
N ALA A 263 4.45 22.70 -14.32
CA ALA A 263 3.09 23.17 -14.58
C ALA A 263 2.09 22.03 -14.86
N LYS A 264 0.79 22.37 -14.75
CA LYS A 264 -0.31 21.48 -15.18
C LYS A 264 -0.30 21.26 -16.69
N ASP A 265 -0.85 20.14 -17.15
CA ASP A 265 -1.04 19.90 -18.59
C ASP A 265 -2.01 20.95 -19.20
N PRO A 266 -1.58 21.74 -20.20
CA PRO A 266 -2.43 22.74 -20.85
C PRO A 266 -3.70 22.17 -21.51
N TYR A 267 -3.63 20.92 -21.99
CA TYR A 267 -4.69 20.28 -22.77
C TYR A 267 -5.42 19.16 -22.00
N TYR A 268 -5.02 18.90 -20.75
CA TYR A 268 -5.57 17.82 -19.91
C TYR A 268 -5.52 16.41 -20.54
N ILE A 269 -4.65 16.19 -21.52
CA ILE A 269 -4.47 14.91 -22.20
C ILE A 269 -3.86 13.89 -21.25
N LEU A 270 -2.84 14.28 -20.48
CA LEU A 270 -2.14 13.44 -19.52
C LEU A 270 -3.04 12.86 -18.42
N PRO A 271 -3.91 13.64 -17.75
CA PRO A 271 -4.94 13.09 -16.85
C PRO A 271 -5.82 12.03 -17.49
N VAL A 272 -6.30 12.26 -18.72
CA VAL A 272 -7.16 11.32 -19.44
C VAL A 272 -6.40 10.05 -19.81
N VAL A 273 -5.19 10.17 -20.34
CA VAL A 273 -4.32 9.03 -20.70
C VAL A 273 -3.94 8.22 -19.47
N SER A 274 -3.62 8.87 -18.36
CA SER A 274 -3.32 8.20 -17.09
C SER A 274 -4.54 7.41 -16.60
N ALA A 275 -5.73 8.02 -16.59
CA ALA A 275 -6.97 7.33 -16.20
C ALA A 275 -7.31 6.16 -17.13
N ALA A 276 -7.13 6.32 -18.45
CA ALA A 276 -7.26 5.23 -19.41
C ALA A 276 -6.27 4.09 -19.12
N GLY A 277 -5.03 4.43 -18.77
CA GLY A 277 -4.01 3.47 -18.34
C GLY A 277 -4.40 2.69 -17.08
N VAL A 278 -4.89 3.39 -16.04
CA VAL A 278 -5.40 2.74 -14.81
C VAL A 278 -6.58 1.82 -15.14
N MET A 279 -7.50 2.25 -16.00
CA MET A 279 -8.60 1.39 -16.47
C MET A 279 -8.09 0.16 -17.22
N ALA A 280 -7.11 0.31 -18.12
CA ALA A 280 -6.52 -0.80 -18.85
C ALA A 280 -5.85 -1.82 -17.90
N VAL A 281 -5.11 -1.34 -16.89
CA VAL A 281 -4.52 -2.19 -15.84
C VAL A 281 -5.61 -2.94 -15.06
N LEU A 282 -6.69 -2.25 -14.67
CA LEU A 282 -7.82 -2.85 -13.96
C LEU A 282 -8.50 -3.96 -14.79
N GLU A 283 -8.77 -3.71 -16.07
CA GLU A 283 -9.39 -4.69 -16.97
C GLU A 283 -8.46 -5.88 -17.21
N ALA A 284 -7.23 -5.63 -17.62
CA ALA A 284 -6.27 -6.68 -17.96
C ALA A 284 -5.90 -7.55 -16.75
N GLY A 285 -5.85 -6.96 -15.54
CA GLY A 285 -5.48 -7.68 -14.32
C GLY A 285 -6.55 -8.67 -13.84
N THR A 286 -7.82 -8.51 -14.24
CA THR A 286 -8.90 -9.42 -13.80
C THR A 286 -8.75 -10.85 -14.33
N GLU A 287 -8.07 -11.01 -15.46
CA GLU A 287 -7.85 -12.32 -16.11
C GLU A 287 -6.58 -13.02 -15.61
N ALA A 288 -5.59 -12.26 -15.11
CA ALA A 288 -4.27 -12.79 -14.73
C ALA A 288 -4.23 -13.47 -13.34
N GLY A 289 -5.33 -13.38 -12.57
CA GLY A 289 -5.36 -13.79 -11.17
C GLY A 289 -4.63 -12.82 -10.23
N ALA A 290 -4.51 -11.55 -10.63
CA ALA A 290 -4.04 -10.49 -9.76
C ALA A 290 -5.00 -10.30 -8.57
N ALA A 291 -4.54 -9.64 -7.51
CA ALA A 291 -5.37 -9.26 -6.34
C ALA A 291 -6.38 -8.15 -6.71
N ASN A 292 -7.13 -8.36 -7.78
CA ASN A 292 -8.13 -7.42 -8.25
C ASN A 292 -9.43 -7.59 -7.48
N PRO A 293 -10.25 -6.53 -7.43
CA PRO A 293 -11.58 -6.57 -6.87
C PRO A 293 -12.37 -7.78 -7.40
N GLN A 294 -12.53 -8.81 -6.57
CA GLN A 294 -13.05 -10.11 -7.02
C GLN A 294 -14.53 -10.06 -7.41
N SER A 295 -15.26 -8.99 -7.08
CA SER A 295 -16.66 -8.83 -7.42
C SER A 295 -16.89 -7.78 -8.50
N LYS A 296 -17.83 -8.07 -9.41
CA LYS A 296 -18.28 -7.14 -10.47
C LYS A 296 -18.66 -5.76 -9.92
N GLY A 297 -19.31 -5.73 -8.76
CA GLY A 297 -19.71 -4.48 -8.09
C GLY A 297 -18.51 -3.63 -7.68
N MET A 298 -17.50 -4.24 -7.06
CA MET A 298 -16.29 -3.50 -6.65
C MET A 298 -15.51 -3.02 -7.87
N LYS A 299 -15.43 -3.80 -8.95
CA LYS A 299 -14.80 -3.35 -10.22
C LYS A 299 -15.49 -2.10 -10.77
N ASN A 300 -16.82 -2.05 -10.76
CA ASN A 300 -17.58 -0.87 -11.20
C ASN A 300 -17.32 0.36 -10.31
N VAL A 301 -17.19 0.16 -8.99
CA VAL A 301 -16.80 1.25 -8.07
C VAL A 301 -15.42 1.80 -8.44
N PHE A 302 -14.43 0.94 -8.69
CA PHE A 302 -13.10 1.38 -9.11
C PHE A 302 -13.09 2.08 -10.48
N ARG A 303 -13.91 1.63 -11.44
CA ARG A 303 -14.11 2.32 -12.73
C ARG A 303 -14.67 3.73 -12.52
N ALA A 304 -15.73 3.86 -11.72
CA ALA A 304 -16.34 5.15 -11.42
C ALA A 304 -15.36 6.07 -10.68
N LEU A 305 -14.63 5.54 -9.69
CA LEU A 305 -13.59 6.27 -8.97
C LEU A 305 -12.50 6.81 -9.90
N THR A 306 -12.06 5.99 -10.87
CA THR A 306 -11.04 6.39 -11.85
C THR A 306 -11.50 7.57 -12.70
N LEU A 307 -12.76 7.56 -13.17
CA LEU A 307 -13.33 8.66 -13.95
C LEU A 307 -13.52 9.94 -13.14
N VAL A 308 -14.03 9.82 -11.92
CA VAL A 308 -14.24 10.97 -11.02
C VAL A 308 -12.90 11.62 -10.62
N MET A 309 -11.82 10.86 -10.58
CA MET A 309 -10.49 11.37 -10.24
C MET A 309 -9.82 12.18 -11.36
N VAL A 310 -10.30 12.12 -12.60
CA VAL A 310 -9.71 12.90 -13.71
C VAL A 310 -9.77 14.41 -13.46
N PRO A 311 -10.94 15.04 -13.24
CA PRO A 311 -10.98 16.47 -12.93
C PRO A 311 -10.27 16.81 -11.62
N PHE A 312 -10.20 15.87 -10.66
CA PHE A 312 -9.49 16.05 -9.39
C PHE A 312 -7.95 16.03 -9.55
N THR A 313 -7.42 15.39 -10.59
CA THR A 313 -5.97 15.29 -10.78
C THR A 313 -5.48 16.27 -11.86
N ALA A 314 -6.38 16.87 -12.62
CA ALA A 314 -6.09 17.74 -13.75
C ALA A 314 -5.22 18.99 -13.43
N TRP A 315 -5.17 19.43 -12.16
CA TRP A 315 -4.34 20.57 -11.73
C TRP A 315 -2.93 20.16 -11.27
N MET A 316 -2.61 18.88 -11.25
CA MET A 316 -1.30 18.40 -10.80
C MET A 316 -0.21 18.68 -11.85
N PRO A 317 1.07 18.83 -11.43
CA PRO A 317 2.20 18.96 -12.33
C PRO A 317 2.27 17.81 -13.35
N SER A 318 2.60 18.14 -14.61
CA SER A 318 2.62 17.17 -15.70
C SER A 318 3.66 16.05 -15.47
N GLY A 319 4.75 16.32 -14.73
CA GLY A 319 5.73 15.31 -14.31
C GLY A 319 5.12 14.16 -13.49
N VAL A 320 4.10 14.42 -12.67
CA VAL A 320 3.40 13.37 -11.90
C VAL A 320 2.70 12.40 -12.85
N PHE A 321 2.13 12.92 -13.94
CA PHE A 321 1.48 12.10 -14.96
C PHE A 321 2.49 11.31 -15.79
N VAL A 322 3.68 11.83 -16.06
CA VAL A 322 4.76 11.06 -16.71
C VAL A 322 5.08 9.80 -15.90
N TYR A 323 5.20 9.94 -14.56
CA TYR A 323 5.33 8.79 -13.67
C TYR A 323 4.15 7.82 -13.80
N TRP A 324 2.90 8.30 -13.64
CA TRP A 324 1.73 7.42 -13.67
C TRP A 324 1.57 6.68 -14.99
N VAL A 325 1.71 7.38 -16.11
CA VAL A 325 1.62 6.80 -17.45
C VAL A 325 2.68 5.72 -17.63
N THR A 326 3.94 6.00 -17.28
CA THR A 326 5.03 5.02 -17.35
C THR A 326 4.75 3.81 -16.45
N SER A 327 4.27 4.05 -15.23
CA SER A 327 3.88 3.02 -14.27
C SER A 327 2.77 2.10 -14.80
N ASN A 328 1.78 2.69 -15.48
CA ASN A 328 0.66 1.96 -16.09
C ASN A 328 1.14 1.11 -17.26
N PHE A 329 1.99 1.65 -18.14
CA PHE A 329 2.60 0.88 -19.22
C PHE A 329 3.41 -0.31 -18.71
N PHE A 330 4.25 -0.11 -17.69
CA PHE A 330 4.96 -1.21 -17.04
C PHE A 330 3.99 -2.27 -16.50
N SER A 331 2.93 -1.83 -15.83
CA SER A 331 1.92 -2.72 -15.24
C SER A 331 1.19 -3.55 -16.30
N ILE A 332 0.82 -2.93 -17.42
CA ILE A 332 0.21 -3.63 -18.56
C ILE A 332 1.21 -4.65 -19.14
N GLY A 333 2.46 -4.25 -19.38
CA GLY A 333 3.51 -5.15 -19.86
C GLY A 333 3.71 -6.35 -18.93
N GLN A 334 3.76 -6.11 -17.62
CA GLN A 334 3.84 -7.15 -16.60
C GLN A 334 2.62 -8.09 -16.67
N ILE A 335 1.40 -7.55 -16.80
CA ILE A 335 0.18 -8.36 -16.90
C ILE A 335 0.22 -9.23 -18.16
N LEU A 336 0.57 -8.64 -19.31
CA LEU A 336 0.67 -9.36 -20.59
C LEU A 336 1.72 -10.47 -20.53
N ALA A 337 2.88 -10.20 -19.94
CA ALA A 337 3.92 -11.21 -19.72
C ALA A 337 3.39 -12.37 -18.86
N LEU A 338 2.63 -12.07 -17.81
CA LEU A 338 2.09 -13.06 -16.88
C LEU A 338 0.82 -13.78 -17.36
N LYS A 339 0.23 -13.32 -18.47
CA LYS A 339 -0.79 -14.07 -19.21
C LYS A 339 -0.16 -15.21 -20.02
N ASN A 340 1.10 -15.07 -20.45
CA ASN A 340 1.80 -16.12 -21.19
C ASN A 340 2.10 -17.33 -20.28
N PRO A 341 1.61 -18.55 -20.59
CA PRO A 341 1.85 -19.75 -19.80
C PRO A 341 3.34 -20.10 -19.64
N ALA A 342 4.18 -19.81 -20.64
CA ALA A 342 5.61 -20.08 -20.59
C ALA A 342 6.30 -19.24 -19.51
N VAL A 343 5.98 -17.94 -19.45
CA VAL A 343 6.49 -17.03 -18.42
C VAL A 343 5.99 -17.45 -17.04
N ARG A 344 4.71 -17.83 -16.91
CA ARG A 344 4.18 -18.34 -15.64
C ARG A 344 4.90 -19.60 -15.18
N SER A 345 5.21 -20.51 -16.10
CA SER A 345 5.94 -21.74 -15.81
C SER A 345 7.37 -21.44 -15.36
N ALA A 346 8.10 -20.58 -16.09
CA ALA A 346 9.44 -20.13 -15.73
C ALA A 346 9.46 -19.47 -14.35
N LEU A 347 8.44 -18.68 -14.03
CA LEU A 347 8.28 -18.01 -12.75
C LEU A 347 7.61 -18.88 -11.67
N SER A 348 7.39 -20.18 -11.89
CA SER A 348 6.79 -21.10 -10.91
C SER A 348 5.44 -20.60 -10.35
N ILE A 349 4.63 -19.94 -11.18
CA ILE A 349 3.30 -19.46 -10.81
C ILE A 349 2.29 -20.60 -11.07
N PRO A 350 1.55 -21.05 -10.05
CA PRO A 350 0.57 -22.12 -10.21
C PRO A 350 -0.44 -21.82 -11.33
N LYS A 351 -0.78 -22.85 -12.10
CA LYS A 351 -1.88 -22.79 -13.07
C LYS A 351 -3.20 -22.68 -12.29
N LEU A 352 -4.11 -21.88 -12.81
CA LEU A 352 -5.46 -21.77 -12.26
C LEU A 352 -6.23 -23.04 -12.64
N LYS A 353 -6.83 -23.73 -11.66
CA LYS A 353 -7.59 -24.98 -11.87
C LYS A 353 -8.88 -24.76 -12.65
N LYS A 354 -9.46 -23.56 -12.57
CA LYS A 354 -10.67 -23.12 -13.27
C LYS A 354 -10.48 -21.70 -13.81
N LYS A 355 -11.21 -21.35 -14.86
CA LYS A 355 -11.21 -19.96 -15.38
C LYS A 355 -11.68 -19.01 -14.26
N PRO A 356 -11.10 -17.80 -14.14
CA PRO A 356 -11.48 -16.83 -13.12
C PRO A 356 -12.99 -16.53 -13.08
N GLU A 357 -13.65 -16.53 -14.24
CA GLU A 357 -15.08 -16.25 -14.40
C GLU A 357 -15.97 -17.33 -13.76
N GLU A 358 -15.59 -18.60 -13.84
CA GLU A 358 -16.34 -19.71 -13.24
C GLU A 358 -16.15 -19.76 -11.71
N LEU A 359 -14.97 -19.37 -11.23
CA LEU A 359 -14.70 -19.23 -9.79
C LEU A 359 -15.48 -18.06 -9.18
N GLN A 360 -15.74 -17.01 -9.97
CA GLN A 360 -16.46 -15.81 -9.55
C GLN A 360 -17.99 -15.98 -9.59
N LYS A 361 -18.52 -16.92 -10.38
CA LYS A 361 -19.98 -17.15 -10.51
C LYS A 361 -20.63 -17.61 -9.20
N ASN A 362 -19.85 -18.25 -8.33
CA ASN A 362 -20.32 -18.75 -7.03
C ASN A 362 -20.09 -17.76 -5.87
N THR A 363 -19.45 -16.61 -6.12
CA THR A 363 -19.29 -15.58 -5.10
C THR A 363 -20.43 -14.59 -5.23
N LYS A 364 -21.46 -14.72 -4.38
CA LYS A 364 -22.54 -13.73 -4.26
C LYS A 364 -21.95 -12.32 -4.24
N GLY A 365 -22.52 -11.40 -4.99
CA GLY A 365 -21.99 -10.05 -5.14
C GLY A 365 -21.87 -9.35 -3.77
N PHE A 366 -20.93 -8.42 -3.59
CA PHE A 366 -20.78 -7.67 -2.34
C PHE A 366 -22.11 -7.07 -1.84
N MET A 367 -22.91 -6.51 -2.75
CA MET A 367 -24.24 -5.96 -2.44
C MET A 367 -25.27 -7.03 -2.07
N GLU A 368 -25.14 -8.22 -2.64
CA GLU A 368 -26.02 -9.36 -2.36
C GLU A 368 -25.66 -9.98 -1.01
N ASN A 369 -24.38 -10.12 -0.70
CA ASN A 369 -23.90 -10.48 0.63
C ASN A 369 -24.30 -9.44 1.69
N PHE A 370 -24.25 -8.14 1.37
CA PHE A 370 -24.69 -7.09 2.28
C PHE A 370 -26.20 -7.14 2.53
N LYS A 371 -27.00 -7.34 1.47
CA LYS A 371 -28.46 -7.54 1.58
C LYS A 371 -28.81 -8.82 2.33
N ASP A 372 -28.11 -9.92 2.07
CA ASP A 372 -28.30 -11.19 2.77
C ASP A 372 -27.90 -11.05 4.25
N GLN A 373 -26.81 -10.34 4.55
CA GLN A 373 -26.39 -10.03 5.91
C GLN A 373 -27.43 -9.15 6.61
N GLN A 374 -27.95 -8.13 5.93
CA GLN A 374 -29.01 -7.27 6.45
C GLN A 374 -30.29 -8.07 6.73
N LYS A 375 -30.76 -8.88 5.77
CA LYS A 375 -31.91 -9.78 5.96
C LYS A 375 -31.71 -10.78 7.09
N HIS A 376 -30.50 -11.31 7.24
CA HIS A 376 -30.17 -12.23 8.33
C HIS A 376 -30.22 -11.51 9.69
N HIS A 377 -29.69 -10.29 9.77
CA HIS A 377 -29.83 -9.45 10.95
C HIS A 377 -31.30 -9.17 11.29
N ASP A 378 -32.09 -8.75 10.31
CA ASP A 378 -33.53 -8.49 10.48
C ASP A 378 -34.28 -9.74 10.94
N LYS A 379 -33.92 -10.93 10.40
CA LYS A 379 -34.53 -12.21 10.80
C LYS A 379 -34.20 -12.55 12.26
N LEU A 380 -32.93 -12.42 12.66
CA LEU A 380 -32.50 -12.65 14.04
C LEU A 380 -33.17 -11.68 15.03
N GLU A 381 -33.39 -10.42 14.63
CA GLU A 381 -34.13 -9.45 15.44
C GLU A 381 -35.59 -9.84 15.60
N LYS A 382 -36.26 -10.27 14.52
CA LYS A 382 -37.64 -10.78 14.59
C LYS A 382 -37.75 -12.02 15.48
N GLU A 383 -36.82 -12.97 15.36
CA GLU A 383 -36.81 -14.17 16.20
C GLU A 383 -36.52 -13.86 17.67
N ARG A 384 -35.66 -12.87 17.97
CA ARG A 384 -35.47 -12.37 19.34
C ARG A 384 -36.75 -11.74 19.90
N ALA A 385 -37.40 -10.86 19.14
CA ALA A 385 -38.65 -10.22 19.55
C ALA A 385 -39.78 -11.24 19.81
N ILE A 386 -39.87 -12.30 19.00
CA ILE A 386 -40.85 -13.38 19.22
C ILE A 386 -40.51 -14.17 20.50
N ARG A 387 -39.24 -14.52 20.72
CA ARG A 387 -38.80 -15.22 21.95
C ARG A 387 -39.08 -14.39 23.20
N GLU A 388 -38.81 -13.09 23.17
CA GLU A 388 -39.11 -12.18 24.27
C GLU A 388 -40.62 -12.10 24.54
N ARG A 389 -41.46 -12.00 23.50
CA ARG A 389 -42.93 -12.04 23.64
C ARG A 389 -43.41 -13.36 24.23
N GLN A 390 -42.86 -14.49 23.79
CA GLN A 390 -43.20 -15.81 24.34
C GLN A 390 -42.77 -15.96 25.80
N GLN A 391 -41.57 -15.49 26.15
CA GLN A 391 -41.09 -15.49 27.53
C GLN A 391 -41.93 -14.57 28.43
N ALA A 392 -42.30 -13.38 27.96
CA ALA A 392 -43.17 -12.46 28.68
C ALA A 392 -44.57 -13.07 28.89
N ALA A 393 -45.15 -13.70 27.87
CA ALA A 393 -46.44 -14.39 27.99
C ALA A 393 -46.38 -15.59 28.95
N ALA A 394 -45.29 -16.37 28.91
CA ALA A 394 -45.08 -17.48 29.84
C ALA A 394 -44.87 -16.99 31.29
N ALA A 395 -44.13 -15.89 31.49
CA ALA A 395 -43.96 -15.26 32.79
C ALA A 395 -45.28 -14.72 33.34
N ALA A 396 -46.09 -14.06 32.50
CA ALA A 396 -47.42 -13.58 32.85
C ALA A 396 -48.36 -14.73 33.26
N ARG A 397 -48.35 -15.85 32.50
CA ARG A 397 -49.11 -17.06 32.86
C ARG A 397 -48.66 -17.65 34.19
N ARG A 398 -47.35 -17.71 34.46
CA ARG A 398 -46.80 -18.17 35.75
C ARG A 398 -47.19 -17.25 36.91
N ALA A 399 -47.20 -15.94 36.69
CA ALA A 399 -47.62 -14.96 37.69
C ALA A 399 -49.12 -15.06 38.01
N ALA A 400 -49.97 -15.26 37.00
CA ALA A 400 -51.40 -15.48 37.19
C ALA A 400 -51.69 -16.76 37.98
N LYS A 401 -50.94 -17.85 37.72
CA LYS A 401 -51.08 -19.13 38.43
C LYS A 401 -50.57 -19.13 39.88
N ARG A 402 -49.88 -18.07 40.32
CA ARG A 402 -49.43 -17.86 41.71
C ARG A 402 -50.38 -16.96 42.52
N ARG A 403 -51.36 -16.33 41.86
CA ARG A 403 -52.35 -15.43 42.48
C ARG A 403 -53.67 -16.13 42.85
N PHE A 404 -53.84 -17.36 42.40
CA PHE A 404 -54.81 -18.33 42.87
C PHE A 404 -54.03 -19.44 43.58
#